data_AF-A0A1H3X2Q2-F1
#
_entry.id   AF-A0A1H3X2Q2-F1
#
_cell.length_a   1.000
_cell.length_b   1.000
_cell.length_c   1.000
_cell.angle_alpha   90.00
_cell.angle_beta   90.00
_cell.angle_gamma   90.00
#
_symmetry.space_group_name_H-M   'P 1'
#
loop_
_entity.id
_entity.type
_entity.pdbx_description
1 polymer ?
#
loop_
_entity_poly.entity_id
_entity_poly.type
_entity_poly.pdbx_seq_one_letter_code
_entity_poly.pdbx_strand_id
1 'polypeptide(L)'
;MILNFNYTDTIEQYLQNTSIPKNIMVNYIHGKLNDPHNPIIFGFGDELDTDYAKMQLEKTNDYFEHIKSFGYFKTSNYYNLIRFLDSDEYQVFILGHSCGLSGRTMLNMIFEHENCKSIKIYYYQENEHKNNYTELTQEISRHFKDKPMMRRKIVSIDKSSHMPQVD
;
A
#
# COMPACT_ATOMS: atom_id res chain seq x y z
N MET A 1 7.71 -9.76 2.03
CA MET A 1 6.77 -9.22 3.04
C MET A 1 5.39 -9.08 2.39
N ILE A 2 4.31 -9.30 3.14
CA ILE A 2 2.96 -8.86 2.77
C ILE A 2 2.65 -7.61 3.59
N LEU A 3 2.41 -6.48 2.92
CA LEU A 3 1.98 -5.25 3.56
C LEU A 3 0.45 -5.20 3.53
N ASN A 4 -0.19 -5.45 4.67
CA ASN A 4 -1.65 -5.47 4.79
C ASN A 4 -2.18 -4.11 5.25
N PHE A 5 -3.01 -3.51 4.41
CA PHE A 5 -3.71 -2.25 4.68
C PHE A 5 -5.07 -2.46 5.36
N ASN A 6 -5.57 -3.71 5.40
CA ASN A 6 -6.81 -4.07 6.06
C ASN A 6 -6.60 -4.31 7.55
N TYR A 7 -7.64 -4.09 8.34
CA TYR A 7 -7.64 -4.37 9.78
C TYR A 7 -7.95 -5.84 10.11
N THR A 8 -8.58 -6.56 9.17
CA THR A 8 -9.01 -7.96 9.35
C THR A 8 -7.89 -8.96 9.07
N ASP A 9 -8.01 -10.15 9.63
CA ASP A 9 -7.03 -11.26 9.54
C ASP A 9 -7.19 -12.13 8.28
N THR A 10 -7.78 -11.57 7.22
CA THR A 10 -8.10 -12.29 5.99
C THR A 10 -6.86 -12.91 5.35
N ILE A 11 -5.70 -12.25 5.46
CA ILE A 11 -4.43 -12.76 4.92
C ILE A 11 -3.98 -14.03 5.63
N GLU A 12 -4.10 -14.09 6.96
CA GLU A 12 -3.73 -15.27 7.76
C GLU A 12 -4.59 -16.47 7.38
N GLN A 13 -5.88 -16.25 7.11
CA GLN A 13 -6.77 -17.32 6.65
C GLN A 13 -6.32 -17.91 5.29
N TYR A 14 -5.84 -17.07 4.37
CA TYR A 14 -5.24 -17.55 3.12
C TYR A 14 -3.90 -18.27 3.37
N LEU A 15 -3.04 -17.74 4.24
CA LEU A 15 -1.74 -18.34 4.54
C LEU A 15 -1.85 -19.72 5.23
N GLN A 16 -2.89 -19.94 6.03
CA GLN A 16 -3.16 -21.25 6.64
C GLN A 16 -3.49 -22.33 5.60
N ASN A 17 -4.12 -21.95 4.49
CA ASN A 17 -4.65 -22.85 3.48
C ASN A 17 -3.78 -22.97 2.23
N THR A 18 -2.55 -22.45 2.26
CA THR A 18 -1.65 -22.42 1.10
C THR A 18 -0.30 -23.07 1.41
N SER A 19 0.37 -23.57 0.39
CA SER A 19 1.75 -24.08 0.46
C SER A 19 2.79 -22.96 0.53
N ILE A 20 2.38 -21.73 0.86
CA ILE A 20 3.24 -20.55 0.89
C ILE A 20 4.26 -20.72 2.04
N PRO A 21 5.52 -20.29 1.85
CA PRO A 21 6.55 -20.39 2.89
C PRO A 21 6.11 -19.74 4.21
N LYS A 22 6.29 -20.47 5.32
CA LYS A 22 5.90 -20.01 6.67
C LYS A 22 6.67 -18.78 7.16
N ASN A 23 7.73 -18.37 6.46
CA ASN A 23 8.58 -17.24 6.83
C ASN A 23 8.15 -15.90 6.21
N ILE A 24 6.98 -15.82 5.56
CA ILE A 24 6.47 -14.55 5.05
C ILE A 24 6.00 -13.67 6.22
N MET A 25 6.68 -12.54 6.38
CA MET A 25 6.25 -11.49 7.31
C MET A 25 4.99 -10.79 6.79
N VAL A 26 3.91 -10.80 7.58
CA VAL A 26 2.69 -10.00 7.36
C VAL A 26 2.76 -8.76 8.23
N ASN A 27 2.75 -7.58 7.60
CA ASN A 27 2.88 -6.29 8.24
C ASN A 27 1.53 -5.54 8.19
N TYR A 28 0.88 -5.42 9.34
CA TYR A 28 -0.42 -4.75 9.53
C TYR A 28 -0.23 -3.26 9.73
N ILE A 29 -0.03 -2.53 8.63
CA ILE A 29 0.49 -1.17 8.70
C ILE A 29 -0.49 -0.17 9.33
N HIS A 30 -1.80 -0.42 9.24
CA HIS A 30 -2.84 0.40 9.87
C HIS A 30 -3.36 -0.19 11.20
N GLY A 31 -2.69 -1.18 11.77
CA GLY A 31 -3.21 -1.90 12.93
C GLY A 31 -4.02 -3.15 12.56
N LYS A 32 -4.34 -3.95 13.58
CA LYS A 32 -5.07 -5.21 13.44
C LYS A 32 -6.26 -5.25 14.41
N LEU A 33 -7.40 -5.73 13.92
CA LEU A 33 -8.61 -5.88 14.73
C LEU A 33 -8.35 -6.82 15.90
N ASN A 34 -8.82 -6.44 17.09
CA ASN A 34 -8.65 -7.20 18.34
C ASN A 34 -7.19 -7.41 18.78
N ASP A 35 -6.25 -6.60 18.29
CA ASP A 35 -4.84 -6.63 18.70
C ASP A 35 -4.48 -5.39 19.54
N PRO A 36 -4.34 -5.51 20.87
CA PRO A 36 -3.99 -4.38 21.72
C PRO A 36 -2.53 -3.90 21.51
N HIS A 37 -1.66 -4.73 20.94
CA HIS A 37 -0.27 -4.37 20.64
C HIS A 37 -0.11 -3.71 19.27
N ASN A 38 -1.11 -3.83 18.41
CA ASN A 38 -1.16 -3.18 17.12
C ASN A 38 -2.51 -2.47 16.90
N PRO A 39 -2.77 -1.39 17.68
CA PRO A 39 -4.06 -0.71 17.65
C PRO A 39 -4.35 -0.11 16.29
N ILE A 40 -5.63 0.01 15.96
CA ILE A 40 -6.08 0.56 14.68
C ILE A 40 -5.67 2.04 14.55
N ILE A 41 -5.14 2.39 13.38
CA ILE A 41 -4.74 3.74 12.99
C ILE A 41 -5.75 4.27 11.96
N PHE A 42 -6.64 5.15 12.42
CA PHE A 42 -7.52 5.93 11.55
C PHE A 42 -6.92 7.29 11.20
N GLY A 43 -7.37 7.87 10.09
CA GLY A 43 -7.01 9.24 9.73
C GLY A 43 -6.71 9.45 8.24
N PHE A 44 -6.16 10.62 7.96
CA PHE A 44 -5.67 11.04 6.65
C PHE A 44 -4.17 10.73 6.52
N GLY A 45 -3.72 10.38 5.31
CA GLY A 45 -2.34 9.95 5.05
C GLY A 45 -1.76 10.45 3.73
N ASP A 46 -2.28 11.57 3.22
CA ASP A 46 -1.74 12.26 2.04
C ASP A 46 -1.02 13.55 2.44
N GLU A 47 0.21 13.39 2.93
CA GLU A 47 1.08 14.52 3.32
C GLU A 47 1.69 15.23 2.11
N LEU A 48 1.47 14.69 0.91
CA LEU A 48 1.88 15.29 -0.35
C LEU A 48 0.86 16.31 -0.87
N ASP A 49 -0.30 16.40 -0.21
CA ASP A 49 -1.35 17.34 -0.57
C ASP A 49 -0.98 18.78 -0.18
N THR A 50 -1.36 19.74 -1.04
CA THR A 50 -1.12 21.16 -0.78
C THR A 50 -1.86 21.68 0.44
N ASP A 51 -3.00 21.09 0.77
CA ASP A 51 -3.78 21.47 1.94
C ASP A 51 -3.10 20.99 3.23
N TYR A 52 -2.41 19.85 3.21
CA TYR A 52 -1.56 19.43 4.33
C TYR A 52 -0.44 20.44 4.57
N ALA A 53 0.23 20.91 3.51
CA ALA A 53 1.27 21.93 3.63
C ALA A 53 0.72 23.27 4.20
N LYS A 54 -0.52 23.65 3.88
CA LYS A 54 -1.17 24.83 4.47
C LYS A 54 -1.45 24.61 5.96
N MET A 55 -2.00 23.45 6.33
CA MET A 55 -2.27 23.09 7.74
C MET A 55 -1.00 23.13 8.59
N GLN A 56 0.15 22.71 8.04
CA GLN A 56 1.44 22.79 8.75
C GLN A 56 1.89 24.21 9.12
N LEU A 57 1.39 25.23 8.42
CA LEU A 57 1.72 26.63 8.69
C LEU A 57 0.76 27.26 9.71
N GLU A 58 -0.34 26.58 10.05
CA GLU A 58 -1.28 27.05 11.06
C GLU A 58 -0.74 26.83 12.48
N LYS A 59 -1.21 27.64 13.43
CA LYS A 59 -0.79 27.56 14.84
C LYS A 59 -1.61 26.55 15.67
N THR A 60 -2.58 25.90 15.07
CA THR A 60 -3.49 24.93 15.70
C THR A 60 -3.00 23.51 15.42
N ASN A 61 -2.87 22.71 16.49
CA ASN A 61 -2.36 21.35 16.38
C ASN A 61 -3.45 20.29 16.14
N ASP A 62 -4.73 20.67 16.27
CA ASP A 62 -5.87 19.74 16.25
C ASP A 62 -5.95 18.94 14.93
N TYR A 63 -5.50 19.52 13.82
CA TYR A 63 -5.45 18.82 12.53
C TYR A 63 -4.51 17.62 12.52
N PHE A 64 -3.45 17.63 13.33
CA PHE A 64 -2.47 16.56 13.38
C PHE A 64 -2.97 15.32 14.14
N GLU A 65 -4.02 15.45 14.97
CA GLU A 65 -4.61 14.32 15.70
C GLU A 65 -5.18 13.25 14.76
N HIS A 66 -5.53 13.65 13.53
CA HIS A 66 -6.12 12.77 12.52
C HIS A 66 -5.14 12.41 11.40
N ILE A 67 -3.84 12.66 11.57
CA ILE A 67 -2.82 12.29 10.60
C ILE A 67 -2.22 10.92 10.96
N LYS A 68 -2.32 9.97 10.01
CA LYS A 68 -1.92 8.58 10.23
C LYS A 68 -0.43 8.40 10.54
N SER A 69 0.44 9.26 10.02
CA SER A 69 1.89 9.11 10.21
C SER A 69 2.31 9.16 11.66
N PHE A 70 1.66 9.97 12.49
CA PHE A 70 1.89 9.95 13.93
C PHE A 70 1.46 8.63 14.58
N GLY A 71 0.38 8.03 14.06
CA GLY A 71 -0.06 6.70 14.46
C GLY A 71 0.95 5.60 14.15
N TYR A 72 1.68 5.72 13.04
CA TYR A 72 2.70 4.73 12.63
C TYR A 72 3.88 4.63 13.61
N PHE A 73 4.13 5.64 14.44
CA PHE A 73 5.15 5.58 15.49
C PHE A 73 4.73 4.78 16.72
N LYS A 74 3.46 4.38 16.83
CA LYS A 74 2.95 3.62 17.98
C LYS A 74 3.41 2.16 17.96
N THR A 75 3.87 1.65 16.82
CA THR A 75 4.33 0.26 16.65
C THR A 75 5.57 0.19 15.78
N SER A 76 6.22 -0.97 15.71
CA SER A 76 7.40 -1.18 14.87
C SER A 76 7.07 -1.43 13.40
N ASN A 77 5.79 -1.47 13.01
CA ASN A 77 5.34 -1.86 11.67
C ASN A 77 5.91 -0.97 10.56
N TYR A 78 5.90 0.34 10.74
CA TYR A 78 6.45 1.28 9.76
C TYR A 78 7.98 1.19 9.68
N TYR A 79 8.65 1.01 10.81
CA TYR A 79 10.09 0.78 10.86
C TYR A 79 10.49 -0.53 10.16
N ASN A 80 9.72 -1.60 10.36
CA ASN A 80 9.93 -2.89 9.68
C ASN A 80 9.71 -2.78 8.17
N LEU A 81 8.75 -1.96 7.73
CA LEU A 81 8.56 -1.65 6.32
C LEU A 81 9.81 -0.97 5.75
N ILE A 82 10.28 0.13 6.35
CA ILE A 82 11.49 0.83 5.87
C ILE A 82 12.68 -0.12 5.77
N ARG A 83 12.96 -0.88 6.83
CA ARG A 83 14.05 -1.87 6.83
C ARG A 83 13.92 -2.90 5.71
N PHE A 84 12.70 -3.30 5.36
CA PHE A 84 12.48 -4.22 4.25
C PHE A 84 12.79 -3.55 2.90
N LEU A 85 12.31 -2.32 2.67
CA LEU A 85 12.56 -1.58 1.42
C LEU A 85 14.06 -1.29 1.20
N ASP A 86 14.79 -1.02 2.28
CA ASP A 86 16.23 -0.74 2.27
C ASP A 86 17.10 -2.00 2.13
N SER A 87 16.54 -3.20 2.39
CA SER A 87 17.33 -4.42 2.52
C SER A 87 17.87 -5.00 1.21
N ASP A 88 17.09 -4.93 0.13
CA ASP A 88 17.44 -5.46 -1.20
C ASP A 88 16.47 -4.95 -2.28
N GLU A 89 16.76 -5.25 -3.53
CA GLU A 89 15.87 -5.02 -4.66
C GLU A 89 14.54 -5.78 -4.50
N TYR A 90 13.44 -5.14 -4.85
CA TYR A 90 12.11 -5.75 -4.73
C TYR A 90 11.18 -5.42 -5.89
N GLN A 91 10.17 -6.27 -6.04
CA GLN A 91 9.03 -6.06 -6.92
C GLN A 91 7.76 -5.93 -6.07
N VAL A 92 6.91 -4.98 -6.44
CA VAL A 92 5.61 -4.79 -5.81
C VAL A 92 4.55 -5.55 -6.59
N PHE A 93 3.75 -6.33 -5.86
CA PHE A 93 2.52 -6.91 -6.38
C PHE A 93 1.34 -6.22 -5.71
N ILE A 94 0.46 -5.62 -6.51
CA ILE A 94 -0.76 -4.97 -6.01
C ILE A 94 -1.91 -5.96 -6.14
N LEU A 95 -2.53 -6.26 -5.00
CA LEU A 95 -3.73 -7.08 -4.90
C LEU A 95 -4.84 -6.23 -4.28
N GLY A 96 -5.98 -6.16 -4.97
CA GLY A 96 -7.15 -5.41 -4.51
C GLY A 96 -7.23 -3.97 -5.03
N HIS A 97 -8.35 -3.33 -4.67
CA HIS A 97 -8.78 -2.06 -5.26
C HIS A 97 -8.29 -0.82 -4.50
N SER A 98 -7.97 -0.98 -3.22
CA SER A 98 -7.82 0.14 -2.29
C SER A 98 -6.38 0.67 -2.26
N CYS A 99 -5.96 1.30 -3.36
CA CYS A 99 -4.80 2.19 -3.39
C CYS A 99 -5.26 3.65 -3.26
N GLY A 100 -6.23 3.92 -2.37
CA GLY A 100 -6.76 5.27 -2.18
C GLY A 100 -5.74 6.24 -1.58
N LEU A 101 -6.04 7.54 -1.64
CA LEU A 101 -5.14 8.62 -1.17
C LEU A 101 -4.75 8.52 0.32
N SER A 102 -5.51 7.79 1.14
CA SER A 102 -5.25 7.64 2.58
C SER A 102 -3.89 6.99 2.93
N GLY A 103 -3.21 6.38 1.96
CA GLY A 103 -1.85 5.84 2.10
C GLY A 103 -0.85 6.47 1.14
N ARG A 104 -1.17 7.61 0.52
CA ARG A 104 -0.41 8.18 -0.60
C ARG A 104 1.05 8.44 -0.28
N THR A 105 1.36 9.04 0.87
CA THR A 105 2.77 9.27 1.26
C THR A 105 3.56 7.97 1.33
N MET A 106 2.98 6.93 1.92
CA MET A 106 3.63 5.63 2.07
C MET A 106 3.74 4.87 0.74
N LEU A 107 2.69 4.87 -0.08
CA LEU A 107 2.72 4.25 -1.40
C LEU A 107 3.71 4.96 -2.32
N ASN A 108 3.81 6.29 -2.25
CA ASN A 108 4.85 7.07 -2.94
C ASN A 108 6.25 6.59 -2.53
N MET A 109 6.51 6.48 -1.22
CA MET A 109 7.78 5.97 -0.68
C MET A 109 8.10 4.57 -1.22
N ILE A 110 7.14 3.64 -1.20
CA ILE A 110 7.34 2.26 -1.70
C ILE A 110 7.58 2.23 -3.21
N PHE A 111 6.82 3.01 -3.98
CA PHE A 111 6.86 2.96 -5.44
C PHE A 111 8.08 3.67 -6.02
N GLU A 112 8.48 4.80 -5.43
CA GLU A 112 9.61 5.60 -5.90
C GLU A 112 10.95 5.24 -5.27
N HIS A 113 10.97 4.31 -4.30
CA HIS A 113 12.21 3.76 -3.75
C HIS A 113 13.16 3.26 -4.85
N GLU A 114 14.47 3.46 -4.65
CA GLU A 114 15.49 3.05 -5.62
C GLU A 114 15.55 1.53 -5.82
N ASN A 115 15.27 0.76 -4.76
CA ASN A 115 15.21 -0.70 -4.80
C ASN A 115 13.92 -1.25 -5.44
N CYS A 116 12.88 -0.44 -5.63
CA CYS A 116 11.66 -0.88 -6.31
C CYS A 116 11.91 -1.02 -7.81
N LYS A 117 11.93 -2.24 -8.33
CA LYS A 117 12.23 -2.50 -9.74
C LYS A 117 11.01 -2.47 -10.64
N SER A 118 9.87 -2.91 -10.14
CA SER A 118 8.63 -2.93 -10.90
C SER A 118 7.41 -3.10 -10.02
N ILE A 119 6.26 -2.74 -10.58
CA ILE A 119 4.94 -2.83 -9.95
C ILE A 119 4.04 -3.63 -10.89
N LYS A 120 3.64 -4.81 -10.44
CA LYS A 120 2.72 -5.69 -11.16
C LYS A 120 1.34 -5.61 -10.52
N ILE A 121 0.32 -5.41 -11.35
CA ILE A 121 -1.07 -5.24 -10.90
C ILE A 121 -1.83 -6.54 -11.15
N TYR A 122 -2.40 -7.12 -10.10
CA TYR A 122 -3.40 -8.18 -10.23
C TYR A 122 -4.78 -7.55 -10.31
N TYR A 123 -5.33 -7.50 -11.51
CA TYR A 123 -6.58 -6.79 -11.81
C TYR A 123 -7.79 -7.73 -11.70
N TYR A 124 -8.97 -7.15 -11.56
CA TYR A 124 -10.24 -7.88 -11.64
C TYR A 124 -10.72 -7.95 -13.10
N GLN A 125 -11.04 -9.15 -13.56
CA GLN A 125 -11.64 -9.39 -14.87
C GLN A 125 -13.15 -9.59 -14.68
N GLU A 126 -13.95 -8.68 -15.22
CA GLU A 126 -15.42 -8.75 -15.11
C GLU A 126 -16.02 -9.67 -16.19
N ASN A 127 -15.48 -9.59 -17.41
CA ASN A 127 -15.81 -10.46 -18.55
C ASN A 127 -14.69 -10.35 -19.61
N GLU A 128 -14.76 -11.10 -20.72
CA GLU A 128 -13.71 -11.13 -21.76
C GLU A 128 -13.27 -9.75 -22.29
N HIS A 129 -14.12 -8.73 -22.21
CA HIS A 129 -13.88 -7.40 -22.78
C HIS A 129 -13.68 -6.30 -21.73
N LYS A 130 -13.92 -6.59 -20.44
CA LYS A 130 -13.90 -5.58 -19.38
C LYS A 130 -13.09 -6.06 -18.18
N ASN A 131 -12.13 -5.22 -17.78
CA ASN A 131 -11.35 -5.35 -16.58
C ASN A 131 -11.07 -3.96 -15.97
N ASN A 132 -10.57 -3.93 -14.74
CA ASN A 132 -10.24 -2.69 -14.04
C ASN A 132 -8.73 -2.34 -14.05
N TYR A 133 -7.92 -2.94 -14.92
CA TYR A 133 -6.47 -2.69 -14.95
C TYR A 133 -6.14 -1.22 -15.18
N THR A 134 -6.86 -0.57 -16.11
CA THR A 134 -6.68 0.85 -16.44
C THR A 134 -7.01 1.75 -15.24
N GLU A 135 -8.12 1.46 -14.54
CA GLU A 135 -8.52 2.20 -13.34
C GLU A 135 -7.48 2.06 -12.23
N LEU A 136 -7.02 0.84 -11.94
CA LEU A 136 -5.96 0.60 -10.96
C LEU A 136 -4.66 1.32 -11.32
N THR A 137 -4.30 1.35 -12.60
CA THR A 137 -3.14 2.09 -13.09
C THR A 137 -3.30 3.60 -12.87
N GLN A 138 -4.49 4.15 -13.10
CA GLN A 138 -4.79 5.56 -12.83
C GLN A 138 -4.69 5.88 -11.33
N GLU A 139 -5.24 5.02 -10.45
CA GLU A 139 -5.09 5.19 -9.01
C GLU A 139 -3.63 5.16 -8.57
N ILE A 140 -2.87 4.17 -9.04
CA ILE A 140 -1.43 4.04 -8.75
C ILE A 140 -0.67 5.27 -9.24
N SER A 141 -1.05 5.82 -10.40
CA SER A 141 -0.39 6.99 -10.97
C SER A 141 -0.41 8.22 -10.05
N ARG A 142 -1.43 8.34 -9.18
CA ARG A 142 -1.56 9.47 -8.23
C ARG A 142 -0.50 9.44 -7.12
N HIS A 143 0.09 8.28 -6.87
CA HIS A 143 1.14 8.08 -5.87
C HIS A 143 2.54 8.37 -6.40
N PHE A 144 2.71 8.65 -7.69
CA PHE A 144 4.00 9.03 -8.27
C PHE A 144 4.15 10.55 -8.42
N LYS A 145 5.28 11.08 -7.97
CA LYS A 145 5.78 12.41 -8.31
C LYS A 145 6.55 12.36 -9.64
N ASP A 146 7.40 11.36 -9.83
CA ASP A 146 8.19 11.13 -11.05
C ASP A 146 7.39 10.26 -12.05
N LYS A 147 6.71 10.91 -13.00
CA LYS A 147 5.95 10.22 -14.06
C LYS A 147 6.84 9.41 -15.04
N PRO A 148 8.04 9.87 -15.44
CA PRO A 148 9.00 8.99 -16.11
C PRO A 148 9.31 7.70 -15.34
N MET A 149 9.55 7.76 -14.03
CA MET A 149 9.80 6.58 -13.20
C MET A 149 8.58 5.65 -13.16
N MET A 150 7.38 6.21 -12.99
CA MET A 150 6.12 5.47 -13.07
C MET A 150 6.03 4.62 -14.34
N ARG A 151 6.27 5.23 -15.52
CA ARG A 151 6.20 4.53 -16.81
C ARG A 151 7.24 3.42 -16.96
N ARG A 152 8.37 3.50 -16.25
CA ARG A 152 9.40 2.44 -16.23
C ARG A 152 9.06 1.30 -15.27
N LYS A 153 8.37 1.59 -14.17
CA LYS A 153 8.11 0.62 -13.10
C LYS A 153 6.78 -0.13 -13.27
N ILE A 154 5.73 0.51 -13.77
CA ILE A 154 4.44 -0.16 -13.96
C ILE A 154 4.56 -1.19 -15.11
N VAL A 155 4.35 -2.46 -14.76
CA VAL A 155 4.39 -3.58 -15.70
C VAL A 155 3.15 -3.53 -16.58
N SER A 156 3.31 -3.76 -17.89
CA SER A 156 2.20 -3.76 -18.85
C SER A 156 1.16 -4.87 -18.60
N ILE A 157 -0.05 -4.70 -19.16
CA ILE A 157 -1.16 -5.64 -18.94
C ILE A 157 -0.86 -7.06 -19.47
N ASP A 158 -0.13 -7.18 -20.58
CA ASP A 158 0.28 -8.47 -21.18
C ASP A 158 1.24 -9.27 -20.29
N LYS A 159 1.88 -8.61 -19.33
CA LYS A 159 2.75 -9.23 -18.30
C LYS A 159 2.06 -9.27 -16.93
N SER A 160 0.84 -8.77 -16.86
CA SER A 160 -0.03 -8.80 -15.69
C SER A 160 -0.99 -9.99 -15.77
N SER A 161 -1.72 -10.26 -14.69
CA SER A 161 -2.67 -11.37 -14.65
C SER A 161 -3.88 -10.96 -13.85
N HIS A 162 -5.06 -11.46 -14.21
CA HIS A 162 -6.24 -11.23 -13.40
C HIS A 162 -6.11 -11.99 -12.07
N MET A 163 -6.70 -11.45 -11.01
CA MET A 163 -6.78 -12.11 -9.72
C MET A 163 -7.80 -13.25 -9.81
N PRO A 164 -7.44 -14.49 -9.44
CA PRO A 164 -8.40 -15.60 -9.41
C PRO A 164 -9.61 -15.23 -8.55
N GLN A 165 -10.81 -15.48 -9.07
CA GLN A 165 -12.05 -15.37 -8.32
C GLN A 165 -12.50 -16.78 -7.93
N VAL A 166 -13.11 -16.92 -6.74
CA VAL A 166 -13.80 -18.15 -6.38
C VAL A 166 -15.16 -18.12 -7.06
N ASP A 167 -15.47 -19.15 -7.83
CA ASP A 167 -16.78 -19.36 -8.46
C ASP A 167 -17.87 -19.62 -7.40
#